data_AF-A0A6A6JT81-F1
#
_entry.id   AF-A0A6A6JT81-F1
#
_cell.length_a   1.000
_cell.length_b   1.000
_cell.length_c   1.000
_cell.angle_alpha   90.00
_cell.angle_beta   90.00
_cell.angle_gamma   90.00
#
_symmetry.space_group_name_H-M   'P 1'
#
loop_
_entity.id
_entity.type
_entity.pdbx_description
1 polymer ?
#
loop_
_entity_poly.entity_id
_entity_poly.type
_entity_poly.pdbx_seq_one_letter_code
_entity_poly.pdbx_strand_id
1 'polypeptide(L)' 'FTNPLMNPNGSDPFIVYNQGYYYLTMTTWTDIQITRSKTLEGLKNSERKTVWKDNNNTRYC' A
#
# COMPACT_ATOMS: atom_id res chain seq x y z
N PHE A 1 -9.75 -8.40 12.00
CA PHE A 1 -9.41 -7.17 11.28
C PHE A 1 -10.61 -6.26 11.34
N THR A 2 -10.41 -4.95 11.33
CA THR A 2 -11.51 -3.98 11.39
C THR A 2 -11.37 -2.98 10.25
N ASN A 3 -12.43 -2.73 9.51
CA ASN A 3 -12.42 -1.70 8.47
C ASN A 3 -12.48 -0.29 9.08
N PRO A 4 -11.95 0.73 8.37
CA PRO A 4 -11.14 0.63 7.15
C PRO A 4 -9.68 0.22 7.45
N LEU A 5 -9.04 -0.47 6.49
CA LEU A 5 -7.61 -0.82 6.58
C LEU A 5 -6.69 0.37 6.26
N MET A 6 -7.17 1.35 5.49
CA MET A 6 -6.46 2.59 5.19
C MET A 6 -7.45 3.74 5.06
N ASN A 7 -7.19 4.82 5.80
CA ASN A 7 -7.96 6.06 5.75
C ASN A 7 -7.04 7.21 6.19
N PRO A 8 -6.78 8.23 5.36
CA PRO A 8 -7.23 8.41 3.97
C PRO A 8 -6.42 7.54 2.96
N ASN A 9 -6.77 7.64 1.67
CA ASN A 9 -6.07 7.02 0.52
C ASN A 9 -6.22 5.49 0.40
N GLY A 10 -7.44 4.99 0.55
CA GLY A 10 -7.79 3.56 0.46
C GLY A 10 -8.19 3.06 -0.93
N SER A 11 -7.95 3.82 -1.99
CA SER A 11 -8.45 3.52 -3.35
C SER A 11 -7.73 2.33 -3.98
N ASP A 12 -8.49 1.53 -4.74
CA ASP A 12 -8.02 0.38 -5.53
C ASP A 12 -7.11 -0.59 -4.75
N PRO A 13 -7.57 -1.13 -3.60
CA PRO A 13 -6.73 -1.99 -2.77
C PRO A 13 -6.40 -3.31 -3.47
N PHE A 14 -5.11 -3.63 -3.55
CA PHE A 14 -4.62 -4.92 -4.04
C PHE A 14 -3.74 -5.59 -2.99
N ILE A 15 -4.06 -6.85 -2.66
CA ILE A 15 -3.36 -7.63 -1.63
C ILE A 15 -2.84 -8.95 -2.21
N VAL A 16 -1.59 -9.27 -1.89
CA VAL A 16 -0.99 -10.60 -2.13
C VAL A 16 -0.44 -11.15 -0.81
N TYR A 17 -0.62 -12.45 -0.59
CA TYR A 17 0.01 -13.16 0.52
C TYR A 17 1.19 -13.99 0.03
N ASN A 18 2.36 -13.80 0.62
CA ASN A 18 3.58 -14.52 0.25
C ASN A 18 4.49 -14.68 1.49
N GLN A 19 5.05 -15.87 1.69
CA GLN A 19 6.05 -16.17 2.73
C GLN A 19 5.67 -15.68 4.15
N GLY A 20 4.39 -15.80 4.55
CA GLY A 20 3.96 -15.41 5.89
C GLY A 20 3.53 -13.95 6.05
N TYR A 21 3.53 -13.16 4.97
CA TYR A 21 3.20 -11.74 4.98
C TYR A 21 2.09 -11.41 3.99
N TYR A 22 1.21 -10.50 4.39
CA TYR A 22 0.33 -9.75 3.52
C TYR A 22 1.09 -8.56 2.97
N TYR A 23 1.02 -8.35 1.66
CA TYR A 23 1.54 -7.20 0.94
C TYR A 23 0.34 -6.44 0.37
N LEU A 24 0.21 -5.18 0.73
CA LEU A 24 -0.87 -4.31 0.32
C LEU A 24 -0.30 -3.14 -0.48
N THR A 25 -0.90 -2.87 -1.63
CA THR A 25 -0.69 -1.65 -2.40
C THR A 25 -2.03 -0.97 -2.66
N MET A 26 -1.99 0.34 -2.83
CA MET A 26 -3.14 1.23 -3.04
C MET A 26 -2.72 2.39 -3.93
N THR A 27 -3.68 3.03 -4.57
CA THR A 27 -3.43 4.19 -5.43
C THR A 27 -2.97 5.40 -4.60
N THR A 28 -1.76 5.90 -4.85
CA THR A 28 -1.17 7.10 -4.20
C THR A 28 -0.90 8.26 -5.17
N TRP A 29 -1.42 8.17 -6.40
CA TRP A 29 -1.36 9.17 -7.49
C TRP A 29 0.02 9.48 -8.07
N THR A 30 1.06 9.45 -7.25
CA THR A 30 2.41 9.96 -7.59
C THR A 30 3.51 8.91 -7.51
N ASP A 31 3.25 7.78 -6.85
CA ASP A 31 4.21 6.70 -6.68
C ASP A 31 3.50 5.35 -6.51
N ILE A 32 4.28 4.27 -6.35
CA ILE A 32 3.78 2.95 -5.98
C ILE A 32 4.39 2.59 -4.64
N GLN A 33 3.52 2.39 -3.66
CA GLN A 33 3.88 2.03 -2.30
C GLN A 33 3.39 0.63 -1.95
N ILE A 34 4.19 -0.10 -1.18
CA ILE A 34 3.83 -1.40 -0.62
C ILE A 34 3.96 -1.33 0.90
N THR A 35 2.91 -1.75 1.59
CA THR A 35 2.88 -1.99 3.03
C THR A 35 2.81 -3.48 3.27
N ARG A 36 3.59 -4.01 4.22
CA ARG A 36 3.53 -5.45 4.55
C ARG A 36 3.27 -5.71 6.02
N SER A 37 2.54 -6.76 6.36
CA SER A 37 2.38 -7.20 7.75
C SER A 37 2.10 -8.68 7.84
N LYS A 38 2.36 -9.30 9.01
CA LYS A 38 2.04 -10.72 9.25
C LYS A 38 0.53 -10.95 9.43
N THR A 39 -0.23 -9.90 9.75
CA THR A 39 -1.68 -9.96 9.92
C THR A 39 -2.36 -8.83 9.12
N LEU A 40 -3.61 -9.04 8.71
CA LEU A 40 -4.40 -8.00 8.03
C LEU A 40 -4.56 -6.74 8.90
N GLU A 41 -4.76 -6.90 10.21
CA GLU A 41 -4.90 -5.75 11.13
C GLU A 41 -3.59 -4.97 11.25
N GLY A 42 -2.45 -5.67 11.24
CA GLY A 42 -1.15 -5.05 11.30
C GLY A 42 -0.80 -4.21 10.07
N LEU A 43 -1.52 -4.34 8.95
CA LEU A 43 -1.33 -3.49 7.78
C LEU A 43 -1.65 -2.01 8.05
N LYS A 44 -2.51 -1.72 9.03
CA LYS A 44 -2.89 -0.35 9.39
C LYS A 44 -1.73 0.49 9.90
N ASN A 45 -0.83 -0.15 10.66
CA ASN A 45 0.24 0.51 11.41
C ASN A 45 1.63 0.15 10.88
N SER A 46 1.71 -0.63 9.80
CA SER A 46 2.99 -1.06 9.25
C SER A 46 3.60 0.01 8.35
N GLU A 47 4.92 -0.05 8.20
CA GLU A 47 5.69 0.84 7.36
C GLU A 47 5.24 0.74 5.89
N ARG A 48 5.06 1.90 5.24
CA ARG A 48 4.89 1.99 3.79
C ARG A 48 6.25 2.20 3.14
N LYS A 49 6.54 1.41 2.11
CA LYS A 49 7.77 1.55 1.32
C LYS A 49 7.44 1.86 -0.14
N THR A 50 7.98 2.97 -0.65
CA THR A 50 7.94 3.28 -2.09
C THR A 50 8.84 2.31 -2.85
N VAL A 51 8.27 1.57 -3.79
CA VAL A 51 9.00 0.62 -4.65
C VAL A 51 9.24 1.17 -6.04
N TRP A 52 8.43 2.14 -6.46
CA TRP A 52 8.60 2.82 -7.74
C TRP A 52 8.03 4.23 -7.63
N LYS A 53 8.69 5.17 -8.31
CA LYS A 53 8.23 6.53 -8.51
C LYS A 53 8.73 7.00 -9.86
N ASP A 54 7.91 7.70 -10.63
CA ASP A 54 8.38 8.30 -11.88
C ASP A 54 9.42 9.40 -11.57
N ASN A 55 10.47 9.45 -12.38
CA ASN A 55 11.48 10.51 -12.32
C ASN A 55 11.02 11.78 -13.04
N ASN A 56 9.96 11.69 -13.85
CA ASN A 56 9.36 12.83 -14.50
C ASN A 56 8.18 13.38 -13.68
N ASN A 57 8.39 14.54 -13.06
CA ASN A 57 7.40 15.23 -12.25
C ASN A 57 6.23 15.85 -13.04
N THR A 58 6.10 15.59 -14.34
CA THR A 58 4.96 16.06 -15.17
C THR A 58 3.99 14.96 -15.56
N ARG A 59 4.25 13.71 -15.16
CA ARG A 59 3.47 12.52 -15.59
C ARG A 59 2.54 11.93 -14.52
N TYR A 60 2.32 12.61 -13.40
CA TYR A 60 1.30 12.19 -12.43
C TYR A 60 -0.11 12.49 -12.95
N CYS A 61 -1.09 11.69 -12.51
CA CYS A 61 -2.51 11.82 -12.86
C CYS A 61 -3.22 12.89 -12.05
#